data_AF-A0A448WES5-F1
#
_entry.id   AF-A0A448WES5-F1
#
_cell.length_a   1.000
_cell.length_b   1.000
_cell.length_c   1.000
_cell.angle_alpha   90.00
_cell.angle_beta   90.00
_cell.angle_gamma   90.00
#
_symmetry.space_group_name_H-M   'P 1'
#
loop_
_entity.id
_entity.type
_entity.pdbx_description
1 polymer ?
#
loop_
_entity_poly.entity_id
_entity_poly.type
_entity_poly.pdbx_seq_one_letter_code
_entity_poly.pdbx_strand_id
1 'polypeptide(L)'
;KGNEGRIYELVVRHFLACLSADARGAETTIRLVLGTKSPSASTISPISLSSPHLIPTIPSGLNGRENCNPDSGGEMFTAHGLVVLEANYLEVYIYESWTERFMPNFTQYEEVTPTSIEATPLNLMYSAFFQMVTSETRPPPLLTEADLIALMDKHGIGTDATHAEHIETIKQRLYAGLQGDKFIIPGQLGMGLVEAVISSFMIESDDILTRD
;
A
#
# COMPACT_ATOMS: atom_id res chain seq x y z
N LYS A 1 -26.93 -20.63 19.33
CA LYS A 1 -25.91 -19.90 20.13
C LYS A 1 -25.56 -18.65 19.32
N GLY A 2 -25.96 -17.48 19.80
CA GLY A 2 -26.06 -16.25 19.00
C GLY A 2 -24.74 -15.57 18.66
N ASN A 3 -24.81 -14.59 17.76
CA ASN A 3 -23.68 -13.74 17.34
C ASN A 3 -23.09 -12.90 18.50
N GLU A 4 -23.83 -12.73 19.60
CA GLU A 4 -23.42 -12.01 20.81
C GLU A 4 -22.07 -12.48 21.36
N GLY A 5 -21.83 -13.79 21.39
CA GLY A 5 -20.55 -14.34 21.88
C GLY A 5 -19.37 -13.92 21.00
N ARG A 6 -19.56 -13.83 19.68
CA ARG A 6 -18.53 -13.40 18.73
C ARG A 6 -18.26 -11.90 18.84
N ILE A 7 -19.30 -11.10 19.08
CA ILE A 7 -19.17 -9.66 19.30
C ILE A 7 -18.39 -9.42 20.59
N TYR A 8 -18.75 -10.10 21.68
CA TYR A 8 -18.04 -9.99 22.95
C TYR A 8 -16.56 -10.39 22.83
N GLU A 9 -16.28 -11.51 22.16
CA GLU A 9 -14.92 -11.98 21.88
C GLU A 9 -14.10 -10.95 21.08
N LEU A 10 -14.70 -10.32 20.06
CA LEU A 10 -14.05 -9.28 19.26
C LEU A 10 -13.71 -8.05 20.10
N VAL A 11 -14.68 -7.55 20.89
CA VAL A 11 -14.49 -6.39 21.77
C VAL A 11 -13.41 -6.65 22.82
N VAL A 12 -13.45 -7.82 23.48
CA VAL A 12 -12.47 -8.17 24.52
C VAL A 12 -11.08 -8.32 23.94
N ARG A 13 -10.92 -9.00 22.79
CA ARG A 13 -9.60 -9.12 22.16
C ARG A 13 -9.06 -7.79 21.71
N HIS A 14 -9.90 -6.92 21.14
CA HIS A 14 -9.50 -5.58 20.75
C HIS A 14 -9.02 -4.77 21.98
N PHE A 15 -9.77 -4.82 23.08
CA PHE A 15 -9.39 -4.15 24.32
C PHE A 15 -8.07 -4.68 24.90
N LEU A 16 -7.89 -6.01 24.93
CA LEU A 16 -6.64 -6.61 25.40
C LEU A 16 -5.46 -6.24 24.49
N ALA A 17 -5.68 -6.11 23.18
CA ALA A 17 -4.66 -5.65 22.24
C ALA A 17 -4.24 -4.20 22.52
N CYS A 18 -5.20 -3.30 22.81
CA CYS A 18 -4.91 -1.92 23.20
C CYS A 18 -4.11 -1.78 24.49
N LEU A 19 -4.15 -2.79 25.37
CA LEU A 19 -3.35 -2.85 26.60
C LEU A 19 -2.00 -3.57 26.42
N SER A 20 -1.81 -4.24 25.29
CA SER A 20 -0.58 -4.94 24.97
C SER A 20 0.46 -3.98 24.39
N ALA A 21 1.69 -4.46 24.24
CA ALA A 21 2.74 -3.72 23.54
C ALA A 21 2.52 -3.71 22.02
N ASP A 22 3.04 -2.69 21.36
CA ASP A 22 3.02 -2.59 19.90
C ASP A 22 3.90 -3.69 19.28
N ALA A 23 3.46 -4.26 18.16
CA ALA A 23 4.26 -5.20 17.39
C ALA A 23 5.52 -4.51 16.85
N ARG A 24 6.66 -5.20 16.91
CA ARG A 24 7.95 -4.66 16.45
C ARG A 24 8.42 -5.47 15.25
N GLY A 25 8.74 -4.77 14.16
CA GLY A 25 9.34 -5.36 12.97
C GLY A 25 10.55 -4.57 12.50
N ALA A 26 11.40 -5.22 11.71
CA ALA A 26 12.50 -4.61 10.99
C ALA A 26 12.16 -4.54 9.49
N GLU A 27 12.18 -3.33 8.94
CA GLU A 27 12.04 -3.11 7.50
C GLU A 27 13.44 -2.91 6.87
N THR A 28 13.73 -3.67 5.82
CA THR A 28 14.94 -3.53 5.01
C THR A 28 14.55 -3.00 3.64
N THR A 29 15.08 -1.85 3.24
CA THR A 29 14.86 -1.28 1.90
C THR A 29 16.15 -1.32 1.10
N ILE A 30 16.11 -1.93 -0.09
CA ILE A 30 17.25 -2.02 -1.00
C ILE A 30 16.93 -1.28 -2.28
N ARG A 31 17.90 -0.50 -2.74
CA ARG A 31 17.83 0.22 -4.01
C ARG A 31 18.79 -0.41 -4.99
N LEU A 32 18.27 -0.82 -6.14
CA LEU A 32 19.01 -1.43 -7.23
C LEU A 32 19.04 -0.43 -8.38
N VAL A 33 20.20 -0.26 -9.00
CA VAL A 33 20.38 0.59 -10.18
C VAL A 33 20.72 -0.30 -11.36
N LEU A 34 19.97 -0.17 -12.45
CA LEU A 34 20.17 -0.91 -13.68
C LEU A 34 20.62 0.03 -14.81
N GLY A 35 21.57 -0.41 -15.64
CA GLY A 35 21.95 0.29 -16.87
C GLY A 35 23.14 1.24 -16.74
N THR A 36 23.61 1.54 -15.52
CA THR A 36 24.90 2.20 -15.31
C THR A 36 25.83 1.33 -14.50
N LYS A 37 27.09 1.27 -14.95
CA LYS A 37 28.19 0.76 -14.14
C LYS A 37 28.24 1.69 -12.92
N SER A 38 28.31 1.14 -11.72
CA SER A 38 28.67 1.93 -10.54
C SER A 38 29.87 2.81 -10.89
N PRO A 39 29.96 4.06 -10.39
CA PRO A 39 31.19 4.83 -10.52
C PRO A 39 32.29 3.90 -10.02
N SER A 40 33.21 3.53 -10.92
CA SER A 40 34.22 2.54 -10.62
C SER A 40 34.89 2.94 -9.31
N ALA A 41 34.88 2.06 -8.33
CA ALA A 41 35.66 2.18 -7.10
C ALA A 41 37.16 2.03 -7.40
N SER A 42 37.64 2.79 -8.39
CA SER A 42 39.02 2.92 -8.83
C SER A 42 39.48 4.33 -8.45
N THR A 43 39.68 4.56 -7.15
CA THR A 43 40.77 5.38 -6.55
C THR A 43 40.52 5.44 -5.04
N ILE A 44 40.76 4.34 -4.34
CA ILE A 44 41.33 4.45 -3.00
C ILE A 44 42.62 3.66 -3.06
N SER A 45 43.69 4.36 -3.42
CA SER A 45 45.04 3.85 -3.22
C SER A 45 45.20 3.51 -1.74
N PRO A 46 45.80 2.36 -1.37
CA PRO A 46 46.17 2.12 0.00
C PRO A 46 47.18 3.21 0.40
N ILE A 47 46.79 4.08 1.32
CA ILE A 47 47.67 5.08 1.89
C ILE A 47 48.77 4.30 2.61
N SER A 48 49.99 4.35 2.06
CA SER A 48 51.19 3.76 2.65
C SER A 48 51.37 4.31 4.06
N LEU A 49 51.23 3.43 5.06
CA LEU A 49 51.37 3.77 6.46
C LEU A 49 52.87 3.96 6.77
N SER A 50 53.33 5.21 6.75
CA SER A 50 54.63 5.58 7.33
C SER A 50 54.55 6.95 8.02
N SER A 51 54.12 6.95 9.29
CA SER A 51 54.78 7.68 10.40
C SER A 51 53.85 7.83 11.61
N PRO A 52 54.35 7.63 12.84
CA PRO A 52 53.53 7.56 14.06
C PRO A 52 53.63 8.84 14.88
N HIS A 53 52.94 9.91 14.49
CA HIS A 53 52.53 10.97 15.41
C HIS A 53 51.71 12.00 14.64
N LEU A 54 50.42 12.06 14.93
CA LEU A 54 49.61 13.28 15.07
C LEU A 54 48.14 12.87 15.19
N ILE A 55 47.45 13.51 16.13
CA ILE A 55 46.07 13.30 16.55
C ILE A 55 45.14 13.39 15.33
N PRO A 56 44.13 12.50 15.17
CA PRO A 56 43.20 12.60 14.06
C PRO A 56 42.31 13.83 14.28
N THR A 57 42.63 14.92 13.58
CA THR A 57 41.68 16.01 13.36
C THR A 57 40.66 15.47 12.37
N ILE A 58 39.41 15.28 12.81
CA ILE A 58 38.30 14.92 11.95
C ILE A 58 38.16 16.03 10.90
N PRO A 59 38.36 15.77 9.59
CA PRO A 59 38.02 16.76 8.58
C PRO A 59 36.49 16.83 8.51
N SER A 60 35.95 17.90 9.09
CA SER A 60 34.58 18.37 8.88
C SER A 60 34.38 18.64 7.38
N GLY A 61 34.01 17.63 6.61
CA GLY A 61 33.89 17.79 5.15
C GLY A 61 33.54 16.56 4.33
N LEU A 62 33.18 15.42 4.94
CA LEU A 62 32.68 14.24 4.23
C LEU A 62 31.24 13.91 4.66
N ASN A 63 30.35 14.90 4.58
CA ASN A 63 28.94 14.62 4.29
C ASN A 63 28.77 14.62 2.78
N GLY A 64 29.56 13.78 2.11
CA GLY A 64 29.31 13.36 0.74
C GLY A 64 28.06 12.51 0.78
N ARG A 65 26.90 13.16 0.74
CA ARG A 65 25.69 12.55 0.24
C ARG A 65 25.97 12.27 -1.23
N GLU A 66 26.66 11.17 -1.50
CA GLU A 66 26.63 10.46 -2.78
C GLU A 66 25.22 9.87 -2.94
N ASN A 67 24.23 10.77 -2.94
CA ASN A 67 23.01 10.54 -3.66
C ASN A 67 23.46 10.31 -5.09
N CYS A 68 23.34 9.08 -5.55
CA CYS A 68 23.37 8.74 -6.97
C CYS A 68 22.50 9.80 -7.67
N ASN A 69 23.13 10.70 -8.43
CA ASN A 69 22.38 11.72 -9.13
C ASN A 69 21.45 10.99 -10.12
N PRO A 70 20.12 11.19 -10.08
CA PRO A 70 19.19 10.47 -10.94
C PRO A 70 19.39 10.74 -12.44
N ASP A 71 20.28 11.67 -12.82
CA ASP A 71 20.60 12.00 -14.22
C ASP A 71 21.62 11.05 -14.87
N SER A 72 22.15 10.06 -14.14
CA SER A 72 23.06 9.06 -14.72
C SER A 72 22.28 7.88 -15.30
N GLY A 73 21.50 8.13 -16.36
CA GLY A 73 21.02 7.19 -17.40
C GLY A 73 20.50 5.79 -17.03
N GLY A 74 20.28 5.47 -15.75
CA GLY A 74 19.93 4.15 -15.25
C GLY A 74 18.57 4.14 -14.56
N GLU A 75 17.93 2.97 -14.55
CA GLU A 75 16.63 2.74 -13.92
C GLU A 75 16.82 2.31 -12.46
N MET A 76 16.12 2.95 -11.52
CA MET A 76 16.20 2.62 -10.11
C MET A 76 14.99 1.78 -9.67
N PHE A 77 15.26 0.62 -9.11
CA PHE A 77 14.27 -0.28 -8.53
C PHE A 77 14.40 -0.30 -7.01
N THR A 78 13.28 -0.40 -6.30
CA THR A 78 13.26 -0.54 -4.84
C THR A 78 12.65 -1.86 -4.45
N ALA A 79 13.31 -2.59 -3.56
CA ALA A 79 12.80 -3.80 -2.93
C ALA A 79 12.65 -3.56 -1.43
N HIS A 80 11.56 -4.10 -0.86
CA HIS A 80 11.25 -3.99 0.57
C HIS A 80 11.19 -5.39 1.19
N GLY A 81 11.86 -5.57 2.32
CA GLY A 81 11.74 -6.72 3.21
C GLY A 81 11.17 -6.29 4.55
N LEU A 82 10.41 -7.18 5.19
CA LEU A 82 9.84 -6.96 6.52
C LEU A 82 9.98 -8.25 7.34
N VAL A 83 10.56 -8.16 8.52
CA VAL A 83 10.66 -9.29 9.47
C VAL A 83 10.03 -8.87 10.79
N VAL A 84 9.11 -9.69 11.32
CA VAL A 84 8.51 -9.45 12.65
C VAL A 84 9.51 -9.93 13.71
N LEU A 85 9.91 -9.04 14.61
CA LEU A 85 10.80 -9.37 15.72
C LEU A 85 10.00 -9.77 16.96
N GLU A 86 8.93 -9.03 17.24
CA GLU A 86 8.04 -9.26 18.38
C GLU A 86 6.60 -9.06 17.91
N ALA A 87 5.77 -10.10 18.00
CA ALA A 87 4.38 -10.05 17.55
C ALA A 87 3.48 -9.24 18.50
N ASN A 88 3.76 -9.28 19.80
CA ASN A 88 3.05 -8.54 20.86
C ASN A 88 1.52 -8.58 20.70
N TYR A 89 0.82 -7.45 20.52
CA TYR A 89 -0.65 -7.44 20.40
C TYR A 89 -1.22 -8.37 19.31
N LEU A 90 -0.44 -8.69 18.27
CA LEU A 90 -0.86 -9.58 17.18
C LEU A 90 -1.15 -11.01 17.66
N GLU A 91 -0.58 -11.45 18.79
CA GLU A 91 -0.89 -12.77 19.37
C GLU A 91 -2.32 -12.83 19.94
N VAL A 92 -2.81 -11.70 20.45
CA VAL A 92 -4.12 -11.60 21.09
C VAL A 92 -5.20 -11.21 20.05
N TYR A 93 -4.84 -10.41 19.05
CA TYR A 93 -5.75 -9.87 18.05
C TYR A 93 -5.64 -10.57 16.69
N ILE A 94 -6.17 -11.80 16.61
CA ILE A 94 -6.11 -12.68 15.42
C ILE A 94 -6.84 -12.16 14.16
N TYR A 95 -7.48 -11.00 14.22
CA TYR A 95 -8.17 -10.38 13.09
C TYR A 95 -7.25 -9.49 12.25
N GLU A 96 -6.04 -9.21 12.75
CA GLU A 96 -4.99 -8.49 12.04
C GLU A 96 -3.76 -9.39 11.93
N SER A 97 -3.07 -9.34 10.79
CA SER A 97 -1.87 -10.12 10.55
C SER A 97 -0.82 -9.34 9.77
N TRP A 98 0.44 -9.54 10.12
CA TRP A 98 1.57 -9.01 9.38
C TRP A 98 2.16 -10.10 8.47
N THR A 99 2.39 -9.76 7.21
CA THR A 99 3.04 -10.65 6.25
C THR A 99 4.53 -10.40 6.23
N GLU A 100 5.31 -11.37 6.71
CA GLU A 100 6.76 -11.31 6.63
C GLU A 100 7.25 -11.47 5.19
N ARG A 101 8.22 -10.63 4.82
CA ARG A 101 8.96 -10.71 3.57
C ARG A 101 10.45 -10.74 3.89
N PHE A 102 10.99 -11.95 4.02
CA PHE A 102 12.41 -12.13 4.26
C PHE A 102 13.22 -11.62 3.06
N MET A 103 14.20 -10.77 3.36
CA MET A 103 15.13 -10.25 2.38
C MET A 103 16.52 -10.81 2.69
N PRO A 104 17.23 -11.38 1.70
CA PRO A 104 18.62 -11.78 1.87
C PRO A 104 19.48 -10.60 2.33
N ASN A 105 20.63 -10.89 2.95
CA ASN A 105 21.60 -9.86 3.29
C ASN A 105 22.31 -9.41 2.01
N PHE A 106 22.32 -8.10 1.75
CA PHE A 106 23.08 -7.50 0.66
C PHE A 106 24.05 -6.47 1.21
N THR A 107 25.22 -6.37 0.58
CA THR A 107 26.20 -5.33 0.90
C THR A 107 26.05 -4.13 -0.04
N GLN A 108 26.41 -2.94 0.44
CA GLN A 108 26.36 -1.74 -0.40
C GLN A 108 27.33 -1.93 -1.58
N TYR A 109 26.87 -1.59 -2.79
CA TYR A 109 27.61 -1.76 -4.04
C TYR A 109 27.85 -3.22 -4.48
N GLU A 110 27.13 -4.18 -3.90
CA GLU A 110 27.14 -5.56 -4.38
C GLU A 110 26.60 -5.63 -5.81
N GLU A 111 27.41 -6.15 -6.73
CA GLU A 111 26.99 -6.40 -8.11
C GLU A 111 26.24 -7.73 -8.18
N VAL A 112 24.92 -7.63 -8.24
CA VAL A 112 24.02 -8.78 -8.35
C VAL A 112 23.56 -8.96 -9.79
N THR A 113 23.71 -10.17 -10.32
CA THR A 113 23.13 -10.54 -11.62
C THR A 113 21.73 -11.12 -11.38
N PRO A 114 20.67 -10.54 -11.99
CA PRO A 114 19.32 -11.06 -11.81
C PRO A 114 19.22 -12.48 -12.37
N THR A 115 18.97 -13.46 -11.49
CA THR A 115 19.05 -14.90 -11.82
C THR A 115 17.71 -15.51 -12.28
N SER A 116 16.77 -14.71 -12.82
CA SER A 116 15.42 -15.13 -13.26
C SER A 116 14.37 -15.21 -12.14
N ILE A 117 13.17 -14.72 -12.46
CA ILE A 117 11.92 -15.00 -11.73
C ILE A 117 11.32 -16.23 -12.42
N GLU A 118 11.33 -17.36 -11.71
CA GLU A 118 10.71 -18.65 -12.01
C GLU A 118 10.63 -19.06 -13.50
N ALA A 119 11.76 -19.47 -14.07
CA ALA A 119 11.76 -20.44 -15.16
C ALA A 119 11.93 -21.85 -14.57
N THR A 120 10.97 -22.71 -14.87
CA THR A 120 11.02 -24.16 -14.64
C THR A 120 12.37 -24.76 -15.09
N PRO A 121 12.83 -25.88 -14.48
CA PRO A 121 14.17 -26.43 -14.74
C PRO A 121 14.22 -27.17 -16.09
N LEU A 122 14.08 -26.43 -17.20
CA LEU A 122 14.49 -26.87 -18.54
C LEU A 122 14.57 -25.70 -19.55
N ASN A 123 15.12 -24.54 -19.18
CA ASN A 123 15.55 -23.57 -20.21
C ASN A 123 16.82 -22.83 -19.80
N LEU A 124 17.93 -23.59 -19.75
CA LEU A 124 19.26 -23.04 -19.90
C LEU A 124 19.50 -22.82 -21.39
N MET A 125 19.32 -21.58 -21.86
CA MET A 125 20.21 -20.89 -22.80
C MET A 125 19.53 -19.57 -23.19
N TYR A 126 20.20 -18.44 -22.87
CA TYR A 126 19.82 -17.03 -23.05
C TYR A 126 19.25 -16.29 -21.84
N SER A 127 20.06 -15.31 -21.39
CA SER A 127 19.74 -13.97 -20.91
C SER A 127 18.52 -13.79 -20.00
N ALA A 128 18.75 -13.21 -18.82
CA ALA A 128 17.72 -12.67 -17.95
C ALA A 128 16.63 -11.92 -18.75
N PHE A 129 15.44 -12.49 -18.81
CA PHE A 129 14.30 -11.91 -19.51
C PHE A 129 13.70 -10.80 -18.64
N PHE A 130 13.98 -9.54 -18.98
CA PHE A 130 13.15 -8.41 -18.53
C PHE A 130 11.80 -8.54 -19.23
N GLN A 131 10.76 -8.90 -18.49
CA GLN A 131 9.41 -9.02 -19.03
C GLN A 131 8.69 -7.67 -18.94
N MET A 132 8.32 -7.12 -20.11
CA MET A 132 7.37 -6.01 -20.17
C MET A 132 5.98 -6.52 -19.82
N VAL A 133 5.53 -6.26 -18.59
CA VAL A 133 4.19 -6.62 -18.11
C VAL A 133 3.24 -5.47 -18.39
N THR A 134 2.21 -5.72 -19.19
CA THR A 134 1.12 -4.75 -19.39
C THR A 134 0.02 -5.01 -18.37
N SER A 135 -0.29 -4.02 -17.54
CA SER A 135 -1.42 -4.06 -16.60
C SER A 135 -2.52 -3.09 -17.05
N GLU A 136 -3.77 -3.49 -16.89
CA GLU A 136 -4.95 -2.64 -17.19
C GLU A 136 -5.55 -2.06 -15.91
N THR A 137 -6.13 -0.85 -16.00
CA THR A 137 -6.90 -0.26 -14.91
C THR A 137 -8.24 -0.97 -14.76
N ARG A 138 -8.71 -1.14 -13.52
CA ARG A 138 -10.01 -1.75 -13.24
C ARG A 138 -11.02 -0.69 -12.82
N PRO A 139 -12.30 -0.81 -13.23
CA PRO A 139 -13.34 0.05 -12.71
C PRO A 139 -13.50 -0.13 -11.19
N PRO A 140 -14.03 0.86 -10.47
CA PRO A 140 -14.27 0.74 -9.03
C PRO A 140 -15.15 -0.47 -8.71
N PRO A 141 -14.88 -1.18 -7.60
CA PRO A 141 -15.71 -2.30 -7.18
C PRO A 141 -17.10 -1.82 -6.75
N LEU A 142 -18.07 -2.73 -6.78
CA LEU A 142 -19.39 -2.47 -6.21
C LEU A 142 -19.28 -2.20 -4.71
N LEU A 143 -20.14 -1.32 -4.20
CA LEU A 143 -20.11 -0.90 -2.80
C LEU A 143 -20.67 -2.00 -1.90
N THR A 144 -19.94 -2.34 -0.85
CA THR A 144 -20.50 -3.09 0.28
C THR A 144 -21.15 -2.12 1.28
N GLU A 145 -21.85 -2.67 2.27
CA GLU A 145 -22.44 -1.85 3.34
C GLU A 145 -21.38 -1.06 4.12
N ALA A 146 -20.23 -1.68 4.41
CA ALA A 146 -19.11 -1.01 5.07
C ALA A 146 -18.53 0.13 4.22
N ASP A 147 -18.41 -0.07 2.90
CA ASP A 147 -17.92 0.96 1.98
C ASP A 147 -18.88 2.14 1.90
N LEU A 148 -20.19 1.87 1.90
CA LEU A 148 -21.22 2.91 1.90
C LEU A 148 -21.22 3.71 3.21
N ILE A 149 -21.07 3.05 4.37
CA ILE A 149 -20.93 3.73 5.68
C ILE A 149 -19.70 4.64 5.66
N ALA A 150 -18.55 4.15 5.19
CA ALA A 150 -17.34 4.96 5.09
C ALA A 150 -17.52 6.19 4.16
N LEU A 151 -18.30 6.05 3.08
CA LEU A 151 -18.65 7.18 2.22
C LEU A 151 -19.63 8.16 2.90
N MET A 152 -20.61 7.65 3.63
CA MET A 152 -21.54 8.46 4.41
C MET A 152 -20.79 9.31 5.45
N ASP A 153 -19.86 8.72 6.20
CA ASP A 153 -19.00 9.41 7.15
C ASP A 153 -18.12 10.47 6.47
N LYS A 154 -17.47 10.10 5.36
CA LYS A 154 -16.59 11.02 4.61
C LYS A 154 -17.33 12.26 4.11
N HIS A 155 -18.61 12.13 3.77
CA HIS A 155 -19.45 13.22 3.28
C HIS A 155 -20.30 13.89 4.38
N GLY A 156 -20.19 13.43 5.64
CA GLY A 156 -20.98 13.97 6.76
C GLY A 156 -22.48 13.72 6.63
N ILE A 157 -22.88 12.64 5.95
CA ILE A 157 -24.28 12.25 5.75
C ILE A 157 -24.68 11.25 6.82
N GLY A 158 -25.56 11.66 7.73
CA GLY A 158 -25.95 10.85 8.88
C GLY A 158 -24.88 10.80 9.98
N THR A 159 -25.23 10.15 11.08
CA THR A 159 -24.32 9.86 12.21
C THR A 159 -24.12 8.36 12.35
N ASP A 160 -23.02 7.91 12.96
CA ASP A 160 -22.70 6.48 13.20
C ASP A 160 -23.88 5.67 13.75
N ALA A 161 -24.65 6.28 14.67
CA ALA A 161 -25.86 5.68 15.25
C ALA A 161 -27.01 5.47 14.26
N THR A 162 -27.01 6.17 13.12
CA THR A 162 -28.13 6.25 12.17
C THR A 162 -27.81 5.67 10.80
N HIS A 163 -26.55 5.36 10.47
CA HIS A 163 -26.22 4.88 9.11
C HIS A 163 -26.93 3.58 8.77
N ALA A 164 -26.95 2.62 9.71
CA ALA A 164 -27.65 1.35 9.53
C ALA A 164 -29.15 1.54 9.21
N GLU A 165 -29.82 2.47 9.90
CA GLU A 165 -31.25 2.77 9.68
C GLU A 165 -31.51 3.37 8.29
N HIS A 166 -30.66 4.30 7.85
CA HIS A 166 -30.77 4.90 6.51
C HIS A 166 -30.57 3.84 5.42
N ILE A 167 -29.56 2.99 5.58
CA ILE A 167 -29.24 1.90 4.64
C ILE A 167 -30.37 0.87 4.62
N GLU A 168 -30.96 0.54 5.75
CA GLU A 168 -32.10 -0.36 5.81
C GLU A 168 -33.33 0.26 5.14
N THR A 169 -33.58 1.55 5.34
CA THR A 169 -34.72 2.26 4.74
C THR A 169 -34.68 2.21 3.21
N ILE A 170 -33.50 2.46 2.59
CA ILE A 170 -33.37 2.41 1.13
C ILE A 170 -33.52 0.99 0.57
N LYS A 171 -33.13 -0.03 1.34
CA LYS A 171 -33.34 -1.45 1.02
C LYS A 171 -34.83 -1.81 1.11
N GLN A 172 -35.50 -1.43 2.20
CA GLN A 172 -36.93 -1.67 2.42
C GLN A 172 -37.81 -0.99 1.36
N ARG A 173 -37.42 0.20 0.88
CA ARG A 173 -38.12 0.95 -0.19
C ARG A 173 -37.79 0.48 -1.61
N LEU A 174 -36.96 -0.54 -1.77
CA LEU A 174 -36.53 -1.08 -3.06
C LEU A 174 -35.78 -0.06 -3.96
N TYR A 175 -35.18 0.96 -3.35
CA TYR A 175 -34.29 1.89 -4.06
C TYR A 175 -32.91 1.25 -4.28
N ALA A 176 -32.48 0.40 -3.34
CA ALA A 176 -31.29 -0.42 -3.47
C ALA A 176 -31.61 -1.89 -3.09
N GLY A 177 -30.89 -2.82 -3.70
CA GLY A 177 -30.95 -4.26 -3.41
C GLY A 177 -29.57 -4.83 -3.10
N LEU A 178 -29.54 -6.09 -2.65
CA LEU A 178 -28.31 -6.82 -2.42
C LEU A 178 -28.03 -7.79 -3.57
N GLN A 179 -26.83 -7.75 -4.13
CA GLN A 179 -26.33 -8.73 -5.08
C GLN A 179 -25.36 -9.69 -4.37
N GLY A 180 -25.71 -10.98 -4.39
CA GLY A 180 -24.94 -12.03 -3.72
C GLY A 180 -24.80 -11.82 -2.21
N ASP A 181 -25.80 -11.21 -1.57
CA ASP A 181 -25.85 -10.86 -0.13
C ASP A 181 -24.68 -10.00 0.38
N LYS A 182 -23.89 -9.39 -0.51
CA LYS A 182 -22.69 -8.64 -0.15
C LYS A 182 -22.66 -7.23 -0.73
N PHE A 183 -23.07 -7.06 -1.98
CA PHE A 183 -22.94 -5.80 -2.70
C PHE A 183 -24.27 -5.06 -2.77
N ILE A 184 -24.26 -3.76 -2.50
CA ILE A 184 -25.42 -2.89 -2.63
C ILE A 184 -25.48 -2.39 -4.08
N ILE A 185 -26.59 -2.69 -4.76
CA ILE A 185 -26.85 -2.25 -6.13
C ILE A 185 -28.12 -1.41 -6.19
N PRO A 186 -28.19 -0.35 -7.02
CA PRO A 186 -29.42 0.40 -7.18
C PRO A 186 -30.49 -0.45 -7.89
N GLY A 187 -31.74 -0.35 -7.45
CA GLY A 187 -32.90 -0.86 -8.18
C GLY A 187 -33.27 0.05 -9.34
N GLN A 188 -34.12 -0.44 -10.26
CA GLN A 188 -34.58 0.38 -11.40
C GLN A 188 -35.28 1.68 -10.94
N LEU A 189 -36.07 1.61 -9.87
CA LEU A 189 -36.74 2.77 -9.30
C LEU A 189 -35.75 3.76 -8.68
N GLY A 190 -34.76 3.27 -7.93
CA GLY A 190 -33.72 4.11 -7.34
C GLY A 190 -32.87 4.81 -8.40
N MET A 191 -32.49 4.07 -9.45
CA MET A 191 -31.72 4.63 -10.56
C MET A 191 -32.49 5.73 -11.30
N GLY A 192 -33.74 5.48 -11.68
CA GLY A 192 -34.55 6.46 -12.40
C GLY A 192 -34.81 7.72 -11.58
N LEU A 193 -34.99 7.59 -10.26
CA LEU A 193 -35.17 8.74 -9.37
C LEU A 193 -33.90 9.59 -9.30
N VAL A 194 -32.74 8.96 -9.11
CA VAL A 194 -31.45 9.66 -9.04
C VAL A 194 -31.10 10.31 -10.37
N GLU A 195 -31.32 9.62 -11.49
CA GLU A 195 -31.09 10.15 -12.84
C GLU A 195 -31.94 11.40 -13.11
N ALA A 196 -33.23 11.36 -12.75
CA ALA A 196 -34.13 12.51 -12.89
C ALA A 196 -33.66 13.71 -12.04
N VAL A 197 -33.23 13.47 -10.79
CA VAL A 197 -32.74 14.53 -9.90
C VAL A 197 -31.43 15.13 -10.41
N ILE A 198 -30.48 14.30 -10.86
CA ILE A 198 -29.20 14.77 -11.40
C ILE A 198 -29.42 15.55 -12.70
N SER A 199 -30.27 15.04 -13.59
CA SER A 199 -30.61 15.71 -14.86
C SER A 199 -31.25 17.08 -14.60
N SER A 200 -32.16 17.17 -13.64
CA SER A 200 -32.76 18.46 -13.24
C SER A 200 -31.71 19.45 -12.73
N PHE A 201 -30.71 18.99 -11.96
CA PHE A 201 -29.64 19.85 -11.43
C PHE A 201 -28.62 20.29 -12.51
N MET A 202 -28.39 19.44 -13.53
CA MET A 202 -27.51 19.79 -14.65
C MET A 202 -28.14 20.85 -15.56
N ILE A 203 -29.44 20.78 -15.82
CA ILE A 203 -30.14 21.78 -16.65
C ILE A 203 -30.04 23.18 -16.04
N GLU A 204 -30.12 23.30 -14.71
CA GLU A 204 -30.02 24.59 -14.03
C GLU A 204 -28.60 25.19 -14.10
N SER A 205 -27.57 24.38 -14.32
CA SER A 205 -26.18 24.83 -14.41
C SER A 205 -25.82 25.38 -15.80
N ASP A 206 -26.42 24.83 -16.86
CA ASP A 206 -26.20 25.28 -18.25
C ASP A 206 -26.97 26.58 -18.57
N ASP A 207 -28.12 26.82 -17.93
CA ASP A 207 -28.90 28.06 -18.06
C ASP A 207 -28.24 29.28 -17.39
N ILE A 208 -27.28 29.06 -16.48
CA ILE A 208 -26.49 30.13 -15.85
C ILE A 208 -25.32 30.57 -16.76
N LEU A 209 -24.81 29.68 -17.62
CA LEU A 209 -23.69 29.98 -18.51
C LEU A 209 -24.10 30.64 -19.85
N THR A 210 -25.40 30.73 -20.13
CA THR A 210 -25.95 31.26 -21.40
C THR A 210 -26.73 32.57 -21.25
N ARG A 211 -26.77 33.15 -20.04
CA ARG A 211 -27.31 34.49 -19.78
C ARG A 211 -26.17 35.51 -19.65
N ASP A 212 -25.50 35.79 -20.76
CA ASP A 212 -24.74 37.03 -20.99
C ASP A 212 -25.05 37.56 -22.40
#